data_AF-A0A6A2WJP8-F1
#
_entry.id   AF-A0A6A2WJP8-F1
#
_cell.length_a   1.000
_cell.length_b   1.000
_cell.length_c   1.000
_cell.angle_alpha   90.00
_cell.angle_beta   90.00
_cell.angle_gamma   90.00
#
_symmetry.space_group_name_H-M   'P 1'
#
loop_
_entity.id
_entity.type
_entity.pdbx_description
1 polymer ?
#
loop_
_entity_poly.entity_id
_entity_poly.type
_entity_poly.pdbx_seq_one_letter_code
_entity_poly.pdbx_strand_id
1 'polypeptide(L)'
;MELYIRYSDRVKAETQRLEQLELDDLEMDEEEKYNRKLECGLYTLQLIAVILGDLWCSEHSQMKARIELLLKQQKLTKNDIKDILQEYHDNIGDLDGAEEKERAQARIQRIISSF
;
A
#
# COMPACT_ATOMS: atom_id res chain seq x y z
N MET A 1 -8.53 -8.79 -4.85
CA MET A 1 -8.31 -9.25 -3.45
C MET A 1 -7.25 -10.34 -3.36
N GLU A 2 -7.31 -11.44 -4.11
CA GLU A 2 -6.25 -12.47 -4.05
C GLU A 2 -4.84 -11.90 -4.24
N LEU A 3 -4.64 -11.04 -5.25
CA LEU A 3 -3.34 -10.38 -5.48
C LEU A 3 -2.93 -9.48 -4.31
N TYR A 4 -3.87 -8.73 -3.73
CA TYR A 4 -3.58 -7.89 -2.56
C TYR A 4 -3.07 -8.73 -1.39
N ILE A 5 -3.75 -9.84 -1.07
CA ILE A 5 -3.31 -10.75 0.00
C ILE A 5 -1.93 -11.32 -0.29
N ARG A 6 -1.72 -11.85 -1.50
CA ARG A 6 -0.44 -12.46 -1.90
C ARG A 6 0.75 -11.51 -1.73
N TYR A 7 0.61 -10.26 -2.16
CA TYR A 7 1.70 -9.28 -2.05
C TYR A 7 1.79 -8.70 -0.63
N SER A 8 0.67 -8.52 0.07
CA SER A 8 0.65 -8.09 1.47
C SER A 8 1.39 -9.08 2.37
N ASP A 9 1.11 -10.39 2.22
CA ASP A 9 1.79 -11.44 2.99
C ASP A 9 3.29 -11.47 2.70
N ARG A 10 3.69 -11.32 1.43
CA ARG A 10 5.10 -11.30 1.02
C ARG A 10 5.85 -10.09 1.61
N VAL A 11 5.27 -8.89 1.53
CA VAL A 11 5.87 -7.66 2.09
C VAL A 11 5.91 -7.72 3.62
N LYS A 12 4.88 -8.29 4.25
CA LYS A 12 4.84 -8.48 5.71
C LYS A 12 5.92 -9.44 6.18
N ALA A 13 6.12 -10.56 5.48
CA ALA A 13 7.18 -11.51 5.80
C ALA A 13 8.57 -10.87 5.69
N GLU A 14 8.82 -10.04 4.67
CA GLU A 14 10.09 -9.32 4.56
C GLU A 14 10.23 -8.27 5.67
N THR A 15 9.18 -7.50 5.97
CA THR A 15 9.20 -6.52 7.09
C THR A 15 9.58 -7.18 8.41
N GLN A 16 8.98 -8.34 8.73
CA GLN A 16 9.32 -9.10 9.95
C GLN A 16 10.76 -9.62 9.95
N ARG A 17 11.29 -9.99 8.78
CA ARG A 17 12.69 -10.41 8.65
C ARG A 17 13.64 -9.24 8.89
N LEU A 18 13.32 -8.05 8.38
CA LEU A 18 14.12 -6.84 8.60
C LEU A 18 14.12 -6.44 10.07
N GLU A 19 12.97 -6.46 10.73
CA GLU A 19 12.85 -6.21 12.18
C GLU A 19 13.69 -7.19 13.01
N GLN A 20 13.80 -8.47 12.59
CA GLN A 20 14.67 -9.44 13.24
C GLN A 20 16.16 -9.13 13.06
N LEU A 21 16.58 -8.68 11.88
CA LEU A 21 17.98 -8.29 11.63
C LEU A 21 18.40 -7.10 12.49
N GLU A 22 17.50 -6.14 12.70
CA GLU A 22 17.77 -5.00 13.60
C GLU A 22 17.96 -5.44 15.05
N LEU A 23 17.21 -6.44 15.51
CA LEU A 23 17.39 -7.02 16.85
C LEU A 23 18.74 -7.75 17.00
N ASP A 24 19.32 -8.20 15.89
CA ASP A 24 20.63 -8.87 15.82
C ASP A 24 21.80 -7.88 15.61
N ASP A 25 21.60 -6.59 15.91
CA ASP A 25 22.55 -5.48 15.75
C ASP A 25 23.07 -5.28 14.30
N LEU A 26 22.34 -5.77 13.29
CA LEU A 26 22.58 -5.45 11.88
C LEU A 26 21.76 -4.21 11.50
N GLU A 27 22.27 -3.03 11.88
CA GLU A 27 21.65 -1.76 11.55
C GLU A 27 21.59 -1.57 10.02
N MET A 28 20.37 -1.38 9.51
CA MET A 28 20.10 -0.96 8.15
C MET A 28 19.41 0.41 8.19
N ASP A 29 19.79 1.30 7.29
CA ASP A 29 19.06 2.56 7.16
C ASP A 29 17.64 2.34 6.58
N GLU A 30 16.76 3.33 6.79
CA GLU A 30 15.36 3.24 6.35
C GLU A 30 15.22 3.16 4.82
N GLU A 31 16.16 3.73 4.07
CA GLU A 31 16.16 3.68 2.60
C GLU A 31 16.46 2.24 2.11
N GLU A 32 17.43 1.57 2.71
CA GLU A 32 17.77 0.18 2.41
C GLU A 32 16.60 -0.75 2.75
N LYS A 33 15.96 -0.56 3.92
CA LYS A 33 14.75 -1.32 4.29
C LYS A 33 13.63 -1.12 3.27
N TYR A 34 13.38 0.12 2.86
CA TYR A 34 12.35 0.42 1.87
C TYR A 34 12.66 -0.23 0.52
N ASN A 35 13.92 -0.16 0.06
CA ASN A 35 14.37 -0.81 -1.16
C ASN A 35 14.17 -2.34 -1.12
N ARG A 36 14.45 -3.00 0.00
CA ARG A 36 14.17 -4.44 0.15
C ARG A 36 12.67 -4.77 0.12
N LYS A 37 11.82 -3.91 0.69
CA LYS A 37 10.36 -4.04 0.55
C LYS A 37 9.94 -3.88 -0.93
N LEU A 38 10.53 -2.96 -1.67
CA LEU A 38 10.30 -2.78 -3.11
C LEU A 38 10.69 -4.03 -3.91
N GLU A 39 11.86 -4.64 -3.64
CA GLU A 39 12.28 -5.92 -4.23
C GLU A 39 11.30 -7.06 -3.89
N CYS A 40 10.66 -6.98 -2.73
CA CYS A 40 9.59 -7.87 -2.29
C CYS A 40 8.20 -7.52 -2.87
N GLY A 41 8.11 -6.58 -3.81
CA GLY A 41 6.89 -6.27 -4.54
C GLY A 41 5.99 -5.27 -3.85
N LEU A 42 6.51 -4.45 -2.93
CA LEU A 42 5.76 -3.36 -2.29
C LEU A 42 5.10 -2.44 -3.33
N TYR A 43 5.81 -2.06 -4.39
CA TYR A 43 5.22 -1.18 -5.41
C TYR A 43 4.00 -1.83 -6.10
N THR A 44 4.04 -3.14 -6.35
CA THR A 44 2.87 -3.86 -6.87
C THR A 44 1.71 -3.86 -5.87
N LEU A 45 1.99 -4.07 -4.57
CA LEU A 45 0.98 -3.96 -3.51
C LEU A 45 0.34 -2.57 -3.47
N GLN A 46 1.15 -1.52 -3.54
CA GLN A 46 0.71 -0.12 -3.56
C GLN A 46 -0.20 0.16 -4.76
N LEU A 47 0.18 -0.26 -5.98
CA LEU A 47 -0.69 -0.11 -7.15
C LEU A 47 -2.01 -0.88 -7.03
N ILE A 48 -2.00 -2.08 -6.46
CA ILE A 48 -3.23 -2.83 -6.17
C ILE A 48 -4.09 -2.07 -5.16
N ALA A 49 -3.50 -1.48 -4.11
CA ALA A 49 -4.21 -0.66 -3.14
C ALA A 49 -4.85 0.57 -3.79
N VAL A 50 -4.15 1.23 -4.73
CA VAL A 50 -4.68 2.34 -5.53
C VAL A 50 -5.90 1.91 -6.33
N ILE A 51 -5.84 0.77 -7.03
CA ILE A 51 -6.98 0.22 -7.77
C ILE A 51 -8.15 -0.05 -6.83
N LEU A 52 -7.91 -0.70 -5.69
CA LEU A 52 -8.97 -0.97 -4.71
C LEU A 52 -9.60 0.32 -4.18
N GLY A 53 -8.79 1.36 -3.95
CA GLY A 53 -9.25 2.68 -3.53
C GLY A 53 -10.10 3.39 -4.58
N ASP A 54 -9.70 3.37 -5.86
CA ASP A 54 -10.52 3.92 -6.94
C ASP A 54 -11.86 3.19 -7.07
N LEU A 55 -11.85 1.87 -7.00
CA LEU A 55 -13.07 1.05 -7.07
C LEU A 55 -13.99 1.35 -5.88
N TRP A 56 -13.43 1.62 -4.71
CA TRP A 56 -14.19 2.02 -3.52
C TRP A 56 -14.85 3.39 -3.68
N CYS A 57 -14.14 4.35 -4.26
CA CYS A 57 -14.63 5.70 -4.52
C CYS A 57 -15.61 5.78 -5.70
N SER A 58 -15.79 4.69 -6.46
CA SER A 58 -16.74 4.64 -7.56
C SER A 58 -18.19 4.69 -7.06
N GLU A 59 -19.10 5.17 -7.91
CA GLU A 59 -20.55 5.19 -7.61
C GLU A 59 -21.19 3.78 -7.62
N HIS A 60 -20.40 2.72 -7.86
CA HIS A 60 -20.90 1.36 -7.99
C HIS A 60 -21.03 0.65 -6.64
N SER A 61 -22.14 0.88 -5.94
CA SER A 61 -22.43 0.36 -4.60
C SER A 61 -22.18 -1.15 -4.40
N GLN A 62 -22.49 -1.98 -5.41
CA GLN A 62 -22.25 -3.43 -5.33
C GLN A 62 -20.76 -3.79 -5.28
N MET A 63 -19.90 -2.99 -5.92
CA MET A 63 -18.47 -3.24 -5.99
C MET A 63 -17.82 -2.89 -4.65
N LYS A 64 -18.24 -1.77 -4.04
CA LYS A 64 -17.89 -1.42 -2.66
C LYS A 64 -18.29 -2.52 -1.67
N ALA A 65 -19.54 -2.96 -1.69
CA ALA A 65 -20.01 -4.04 -0.83
C ALA A 65 -19.22 -5.35 -1.03
N ARG A 66 -18.81 -5.64 -2.27
CA ARG A 66 -17.97 -6.81 -2.58
C ARG A 66 -16.56 -6.68 -1.98
N ILE A 67 -15.94 -5.50 -2.06
CA ILE A 67 -14.63 -5.24 -1.44
C ILE A 67 -14.72 -5.37 0.09
N GLU A 68 -15.73 -4.79 0.71
CA GLU A 68 -15.98 -4.91 2.17
C GLU A 68 -16.12 -6.36 2.62
N LEU A 69 -16.92 -7.15 1.90
CA LEU A 69 -17.11 -8.56 2.18
C LEU A 69 -15.79 -9.33 2.10
N LEU A 70 -15.00 -9.11 1.05
CA LEU A 70 -13.74 -9.81 0.85
C LEU A 70 -12.68 -9.43 1.88
N LEU A 71 -12.60 -8.15 2.27
CA LEU A 71 -11.72 -7.71 3.37
C LEU A 71 -12.06 -8.44 4.66
N LYS A 72 -13.36 -8.47 5.02
CA LYS A 72 -13.83 -9.16 6.23
C LYS A 72 -13.51 -10.65 6.22
N GLN A 73 -13.67 -11.33 5.08
CA GLN A 73 -13.32 -12.76 4.93
C GLN A 73 -11.84 -13.03 5.17
N GLN A 74 -10.97 -12.08 4.83
CA GLN A 74 -9.53 -12.16 5.03
C GLN A 74 -9.07 -11.58 6.38
N LYS A 75 -10.01 -11.22 7.27
CA LYS A 75 -9.76 -10.55 8.56
C LYS A 75 -9.01 -9.22 8.42
N LEU A 76 -9.21 -8.55 7.30
CA LEU A 76 -8.69 -7.22 7.03
C LEU A 76 -9.79 -6.16 7.19
N THR A 77 -9.35 -4.92 7.31
CA THR A 77 -10.18 -3.72 7.37
C THR A 77 -9.80 -2.76 6.24
N LYS A 78 -10.57 -1.69 6.08
CA LYS A 78 -10.21 -0.60 5.17
C LYS A 78 -8.92 0.11 5.57
N ASN A 79 -8.55 0.08 6.85
CA ASN A 79 -7.34 0.74 7.34
C ASN A 79 -6.09 0.05 6.79
N ASP A 80 -6.09 -1.28 6.65
CA ASP A 80 -4.97 -2.01 6.03
C ASP A 80 -4.69 -1.53 4.59
N ILE A 81 -5.73 -1.13 3.84
CA ILE A 81 -5.54 -0.50 2.52
C ILE A 81 -5.09 0.96 2.67
N LYS A 82 -5.67 1.72 3.61
CA LYS A 82 -5.27 3.13 3.86
C LYS A 82 -3.80 3.25 4.21
N ASP A 83 -3.28 2.37 5.05
CA ASP A 83 -1.90 2.43 5.52
C ASP A 83 -0.91 2.25 4.36
N ILE A 84 -1.19 1.31 3.44
CA ILE A 84 -0.42 1.14 2.20
C ILE A 84 -0.55 2.35 1.27
N LEU A 85 -1.74 2.93 1.15
CA LEU A 85 -1.95 4.14 0.34
C LEU A 85 -1.22 5.36 0.92
N GLN A 86 -1.17 5.47 2.24
CA GLN A 86 -0.46 6.53 2.94
C GLN A 86 1.05 6.39 2.75
N GLU A 87 1.60 5.18 2.93
CA GLU A 87 3.01 4.89 2.63
C GLU A 87 3.34 5.22 1.16
N TYR A 88 2.46 4.85 0.22
CA TYR A 88 2.66 5.21 -1.18
C TYR A 88 2.64 6.73 -1.39
N HIS A 89 1.66 7.44 -0.85
CA HIS A 89 1.51 8.90 -0.94
C HIS A 89 2.77 9.63 -0.45
N ASP A 90 3.32 9.20 0.68
CA ASP A 90 4.45 9.84 1.33
C ASP A 90 5.76 9.60 0.57
N ASN A 91 5.84 8.49 -0.17
CA ASN A 91 7.02 8.08 -0.95
C ASN A 91 6.89 8.33 -2.47
N ILE A 92 5.89 9.10 -2.94
CA ILE A 92 5.80 9.48 -4.36
C ILE A 92 7.01 10.34 -4.74
N GLY A 93 7.80 9.85 -5.70
CA GLY A 93 8.93 10.56 -6.28
C GLY A 93 8.51 11.62 -7.30
N ASP A 94 9.46 12.47 -7.69
CA ASP A 94 9.29 13.58 -8.63
C ASP A 94 10.02 13.35 -9.96
N LEU A 95 10.19 12.08 -10.36
CA LEU A 95 10.88 11.69 -11.59
C LEU A 95 10.25 12.33 -12.84
N ASP A 96 8.93 12.49 -12.85
CA ASP A 96 8.16 13.16 -13.91
C ASP A 96 7.94 14.67 -13.65
N GLY A 97 8.64 15.22 -12.64
CA GLY A 97 8.55 16.62 -12.21
C GLY A 97 7.66 16.85 -10.99
N ALA A 98 7.86 18.00 -10.33
CA ALA A 98 7.16 18.37 -9.11
C ALA A 98 5.63 18.48 -9.31
N GLU A 99 5.17 19.00 -10.46
CA GLU A 99 3.74 19.10 -10.76
C GLU A 99 3.06 17.72 -10.85
N GLU A 100 3.73 16.73 -11.44
CA GLU A 100 3.17 15.39 -11.56
C GLU A 100 3.13 14.67 -10.21
N LYS A 101 4.19 14.85 -9.39
CA LYS A 101 4.20 14.39 -8.00
C LYS A 101 3.02 14.97 -7.22
N GLU A 102 2.81 16.28 -7.27
CA GLU A 102 1.69 16.93 -6.57
C GLU A 102 0.33 16.42 -7.05
N ARG A 103 0.16 16.23 -8.37
CA ARG A 103 -1.06 15.65 -8.93
C ARG A 103 -1.31 14.23 -8.43
N ALA A 104 -0.28 13.39 -8.43
CA ALA A 104 -0.37 12.02 -7.95
C ALA A 104 -0.70 11.96 -6.45
N GLN A 105 0.02 12.73 -5.63
CA GLN A 105 -0.23 12.85 -4.18
C GLN A 105 -1.67 13.33 -3.91
N ALA A 106 -2.11 14.40 -4.56
CA ALA A 106 -3.47 14.91 -4.40
C ALA A 106 -4.55 13.89 -4.81
N ARG A 107 -4.29 13.04 -5.80
CA ARG A 107 -5.20 11.95 -6.18
C ARG A 107 -5.27 10.89 -5.09
N ILE A 108 -4.13 10.42 -4.58
CA ILE A 108 -4.10 9.40 -3.53
C ILE A 108 -4.72 9.93 -2.23
N GLN A 109 -4.44 11.18 -1.86
CA GLN A 109 -5.03 11.82 -0.69
C GLN A 109 -6.56 11.87 -0.76
N ARG A 110 -7.14 12.14 -1.94
CA ARG A 110 -8.59 12.08 -2.14
C ARG A 110 -9.15 10.69 -1.86
N ILE A 111 -8.48 9.64 -2.38
CA ILE A 111 -8.88 8.25 -2.14
C ILE A 111 -8.86 7.95 -0.63
N ILE A 112 -7.78 8.28 0.07
CA ILE A 112 -7.63 8.05 1.52
C ILE A 112 -8.75 8.72 2.33
N SER A 113 -9.10 9.95 1.97
CA SER A 113 -10.16 10.73 2.60
C SER A 113 -11.57 10.19 2.34
N SER A 114 -11.78 9.44 1.26
CA SER A 114 -13.09 8.89 0.88
C SER A 114 -13.44 7.53 1.52
N PHE A 115 -12.47 6.89 2.19
CA PHE A 115 -12.64 5.57 2.80
C PHE A 115 -13.30 5.58 4.19
#